data_AF-Q5NHB1-F1
#
_entry.id   AF-Q5NHB1-F1
#
_cell.length_a   1.000
_cell.length_b   1.000
_cell.length_c   1.000
_cell.angle_alpha   90.00
_cell.angle_beta   90.00
_cell.angle_gamma   90.00
#
_symmetry.space_group_name_H-M   'P 1'
#
loop_
_entity.id
_entity.type
_entity.pdbx_description
1 polymer ?
#
loop_
_entity_poly.entity_id
_entity_poly.type
_entity_poly.pdbx_seq_one_letter_code
_entity_poly.pdbx_strand_id
1 'polypeptide(L)'
;MNKQQAIIYRMVTDKHICPFGIKAKDLLKRKGYFVEDIHLKDRQQVDEFKNKYDVKTTPQIFIDGNRIGGYDDLVKFFGLVKDKQAKSYKPVIAVFAMTFLLALAFGYFIAGNIFALLTIKVFMGLSIAFLAMLKLQNLDSFINQFITYDLLAMRYLRYAYIYPFAEAFVGISIIAAIFSYLAALIAIIIGLIGAISVFYAVYIQKRELKCACVGGNSNVPLGFLSLTENIMMIAMGIWMIFM
;
A
#
# COMPACT_ATOMS: atom_id res chain seq x y z
N MET A 1 17.38 -37.85 10.80
CA MET A 1 16.18 -37.39 10.07
C MET A 1 16.55 -37.22 8.61
N ASN A 2 15.99 -38.03 7.70
CA ASN A 2 16.17 -37.84 6.26
C ASN A 2 15.66 -36.44 5.90
N LYS A 3 16.55 -35.53 5.49
CA LYS A 3 16.12 -34.25 4.93
C LYS A 3 15.47 -34.55 3.59
N GLN A 4 14.18 -34.25 3.47
CA GLN A 4 13.45 -34.39 2.21
C GLN A 4 14.11 -33.54 1.12
N GLN A 5 14.16 -34.08 -0.10
CA GLN A 5 14.83 -33.44 -1.24
C GLN A 5 13.80 -32.63 -2.02
N ALA A 6 14.13 -31.37 -2.29
CA ALA A 6 13.33 -30.50 -3.15
C ALA A 6 14.16 -30.07 -4.35
N ILE A 7 13.58 -30.13 -5.54
CA ILE A 7 14.20 -29.66 -6.77
C ILE A 7 13.40 -28.46 -7.27
N ILE A 8 14.10 -27.37 -7.58
CA ILE A 8 13.50 -26.18 -8.18
C ILE A 8 14.09 -25.94 -9.56
N TYR A 9 13.22 -25.85 -10.56
CA TYR A 9 13.58 -25.40 -11.90
C TYR A 9 13.16 -23.94 -12.04
N ARG A 10 14.12 -23.04 -12.25
CA ARG A 10 13.83 -21.61 -12.42
C ARG A 10 14.67 -20.99 -13.53
N MET A 11 14.10 -20.01 -14.20
CA MET A 11 14.81 -19.20 -15.18
C MET A 11 15.83 -18.31 -14.48
N VAL A 12 17.10 -18.41 -14.90
CA VAL A 12 18.19 -17.54 -14.46
C VAL A 12 19.02 -17.22 -15.69
N THR A 13 18.93 -15.98 -16.13
CA THR A 13 19.71 -15.48 -17.26
C THR A 13 20.32 -14.14 -16.86
N ASP A 14 21.38 -13.70 -17.54
CA ASP A 14 22.01 -12.40 -17.26
C ASP A 14 21.02 -11.23 -17.40
N LYS A 15 19.94 -11.41 -18.17
CA LYS A 15 18.90 -10.40 -18.42
C LYS A 15 17.63 -10.60 -17.58
N HIS A 16 17.50 -11.69 -16.83
CA HIS A 16 16.27 -11.99 -16.10
C HIS A 16 16.53 -12.81 -14.82
N ILE A 17 16.13 -12.23 -13.68
CA ILE A 17 16.12 -12.87 -12.37
C ILE A 17 14.68 -13.18 -11.99
N CYS A 18 14.34 -14.46 -11.82
CA CYS A 18 13.00 -14.86 -11.42
C CYS A 18 12.76 -14.64 -9.91
N PRO A 19 11.92 -13.66 -9.49
CA PRO A 19 11.70 -13.36 -8.07
C PRO A 19 10.98 -14.49 -7.34
N PHE A 20 10.05 -15.18 -8.01
CA PHE A 20 9.31 -16.30 -7.43
C PHE A 20 10.20 -17.53 -7.22
N GLY A 21 11.19 -17.75 -8.09
CA GLY A 21 12.18 -18.81 -7.91
C GLY A 21 13.04 -18.61 -6.67
N ILE A 22 13.49 -17.37 -6.44
CA ILE A 22 14.25 -17.01 -5.23
C ILE A 22 13.41 -17.22 -3.98
N LYS A 23 12.16 -16.73 -3.96
CA LYS A 23 11.24 -16.90 -2.83
C LYS A 23 10.93 -18.37 -2.54
N ALA A 24 10.72 -19.19 -3.58
CA ALA A 24 10.49 -20.62 -3.43
C ALA A 24 11.70 -21.33 -2.82
N LYS A 25 12.91 -21.04 -3.32
CA LYS A 25 14.16 -21.59 -2.79
C LYS A 25 14.38 -21.23 -1.32
N ASP A 26 14.16 -19.97 -0.95
CA ASP A 26 14.25 -19.53 0.45
C ASP A 26 13.21 -20.23 1.34
N LEU A 27 11.95 -20.33 0.89
CA LEU A 27 10.88 -21.00 1.63
C LEU A 27 11.18 -22.47 1.90
N LEU A 28 11.64 -23.22 0.88
CA LEU A 28 12.05 -24.62 1.02
C LEU A 28 13.20 -24.78 2.03
N LYS A 29 14.22 -23.92 1.96
CA LYS A 29 15.34 -23.93 2.90
C LYS A 29 14.88 -23.67 4.34
N ARG A 30 14.01 -22.68 4.57
CA ARG A 30 13.45 -22.39 5.91
C ARG A 30 12.61 -23.54 6.47
N LYS A 31 11.99 -24.35 5.61
CA LYS A 31 11.25 -25.56 5.98
C LYS A 31 12.13 -26.79 6.16
N GLY A 32 13.45 -26.66 5.98
CA GLY A 32 14.43 -27.72 6.29
C GLY A 32 14.76 -28.66 5.12
N TYR A 33 14.28 -28.38 3.90
CA TYR A 33 14.55 -29.20 2.72
C TYR A 33 15.98 -29.02 2.21
N PHE A 34 16.54 -30.10 1.65
CA PHE A 34 17.73 -29.99 0.80
C PHE A 34 17.29 -29.56 -0.59
N VAL A 35 17.71 -28.37 -1.04
CA VAL A 35 17.21 -27.76 -2.27
C VAL A 35 18.26 -27.84 -3.38
N GLU A 36 17.95 -28.61 -4.41
CA GLU A 36 18.65 -28.63 -5.68
C GLU A 36 18.06 -27.55 -6.61
N ASP A 37 18.89 -26.60 -7.05
CA ASP A 37 18.47 -25.41 -7.80
C ASP A 37 18.97 -25.49 -9.24
N ILE A 38 18.08 -25.93 -10.13
CA ILE A 38 18.36 -26.13 -11.56
C ILE A 38 17.99 -24.86 -12.33
N HIS A 39 19.00 -24.26 -12.97
CA HIS A 39 18.84 -23.01 -13.72
C HIS A 39 18.58 -23.30 -15.19
N LEU A 40 17.46 -22.77 -15.68
CA LEU A 40 17.15 -22.69 -17.10
C LEU A 40 17.78 -21.39 -17.62
N LYS A 41 18.84 -21.52 -18.42
CA LYS A 41 19.78 -20.45 -18.79
C LYS A 41 19.38 -19.69 -20.05
N ASP A 42 18.46 -20.23 -20.85
CA ASP A 42 18.00 -19.61 -22.08
C ASP A 42 16.52 -19.94 -22.35
N ARG A 43 15.95 -19.27 -23.35
CA ARG A 43 14.54 -19.42 -23.72
C ARG A 43 14.23 -20.82 -24.27
N GLN A 44 15.16 -21.43 -24.99
CA GLN A 44 14.98 -22.76 -25.55
C GLN A 44 14.84 -23.79 -24.42
N GLN A 45 15.73 -23.76 -23.41
CA GLN A 45 15.65 -24.60 -22.22
C GLN A 45 14.35 -24.38 -21.44
N VAL A 46 13.90 -23.13 -21.33
CA VAL A 46 12.61 -22.81 -20.68
C VAL A 46 11.44 -23.41 -21.45
N ASP A 47 11.42 -23.27 -22.77
CA ASP A 47 10.32 -23.75 -23.61
C ASP A 47 10.33 -25.30 -23.71
N GLU A 48 11.50 -25.92 -23.81
CA GLU A 48 11.68 -27.38 -23.71
C GLU A 48 11.20 -27.91 -22.34
N PHE A 49 11.56 -27.24 -21.25
CA PHE A 49 11.10 -27.61 -19.91
C PHE A 49 9.58 -27.47 -19.78
N LYS A 50 9.02 -26.37 -20.28
CA LYS A 50 7.57 -26.14 -20.29
C LYS A 50 6.82 -27.21 -21.06
N ASN A 51 7.31 -27.59 -22.24
CA ASN A 51 6.72 -28.64 -23.06
C ASN A 51 6.85 -30.01 -22.38
N LYS A 52 8.03 -30.33 -21.81
CA LYS A 52 8.28 -31.61 -21.14
C LYS A 52 7.35 -31.86 -19.95
N TYR A 53 7.05 -30.82 -19.17
CA TYR A 53 6.23 -30.93 -17.96
C TYR A 53 4.79 -30.41 -18.14
N ASP A 54 4.41 -30.02 -19.36
CA ASP A 54 3.14 -29.38 -19.71
C ASP A 54 2.76 -28.23 -18.75
N VAL A 55 3.65 -27.24 -18.66
CA VAL A 55 3.49 -26.07 -17.78
C VAL A 55 3.64 -24.75 -18.53
N LYS A 56 2.87 -23.75 -18.11
CA LYS A 56 2.92 -22.41 -18.73
C LYS A 56 4.01 -21.51 -18.14
N THR A 57 4.43 -21.75 -16.91
CA THR A 57 5.28 -20.84 -16.14
C THR A 57 6.39 -21.56 -15.37
N THR A 58 7.45 -20.81 -15.09
CA THR A 58 8.51 -21.17 -14.14
C THR A 58 8.52 -20.14 -13.00
N PRO A 59 8.93 -20.49 -11.76
CA PRO A 59 9.57 -21.73 -11.37
C PRO A 59 8.60 -22.91 -11.27
N GLN A 60 9.13 -24.13 -11.34
CA GLN A 60 8.43 -25.35 -10.94
C GLN A 60 9.20 -26.05 -9.83
N ILE A 61 8.48 -26.45 -8.77
CA ILE A 61 9.01 -27.09 -7.58
C ILE A 61 8.56 -28.56 -7.56
N PHE A 62 9.50 -29.44 -7.24
CA PHE A 62 9.30 -30.85 -6.99
C PHE A 62 9.79 -31.18 -5.58
N ILE A 63 9.05 -31.99 -4.83
CA ILE A 63 9.43 -32.48 -3.50
C ILE A 63 9.30 -34.00 -3.51
N ASP A 64 10.38 -34.69 -3.16
CA ASP A 64 10.47 -36.16 -3.14
C ASP A 64 9.92 -36.80 -4.44
N GLY A 65 10.27 -36.21 -5.59
CA GLY A 65 9.84 -36.65 -6.93
C GLY A 65 8.45 -36.19 -7.37
N ASN A 66 7.61 -35.69 -6.45
CA ASN A 66 6.27 -35.21 -6.77
C ASN A 66 6.28 -33.73 -7.17
N ARG A 67 5.62 -33.40 -8.29
CA ARG A 67 5.47 -32.02 -8.75
C ARG A 67 4.49 -31.28 -7.86
N ILE A 68 4.96 -30.22 -7.19
CA ILE A 68 4.13 -29.33 -6.37
C ILE A 68 3.52 -28.22 -7.23
N GLY A 69 4.26 -27.69 -8.20
CA GLY A 69 3.81 -26.59 -9.07
C GLY A 69 4.66 -25.33 -8.93
N GLY A 70 4.04 -24.16 -9.04
CA GLY A 70 4.71 -22.87 -8.91
C GLY A 70 4.89 -22.42 -7.46
N TYR A 71 5.33 -21.18 -7.26
CA TYR A 71 5.50 -20.62 -5.92
C TYR A 71 4.18 -20.54 -5.13
N ASP A 72 3.07 -20.15 -5.79
CA ASP A 72 1.76 -20.09 -5.14
C ASP A 72 1.30 -21.49 -4.68
N ASP A 73 1.60 -22.53 -5.45
CA ASP A 73 1.27 -23.92 -5.09
C ASP A 73 2.15 -24.43 -3.95
N LEU A 74 3.42 -24.04 -3.91
CA LEU A 74 4.32 -24.32 -2.80
C LEU A 74 3.84 -23.66 -1.49
N VAL A 75 3.37 -22.41 -1.57
CA VAL A 75 2.77 -21.71 -0.42
C VAL A 75 1.52 -22.46 0.07
N LYS A 76 0.68 -22.97 -0.84
CA LYS A 76 -0.47 -23.83 -0.50
C LYS A 76 -0.04 -25.14 0.13
N PHE A 77 0.96 -25.81 -0.42
CA PHE A 77 1.49 -27.07 0.08
C PHE A 77 1.93 -26.97 1.56
N PHE A 78 2.52 -25.84 1.96
CA PHE A 78 2.91 -25.60 3.35
C PHE A 78 1.79 -25.03 4.24
N GLY A 79 0.55 -24.91 3.74
CA GLY A 79 -0.55 -24.31 4.49
C GLY A 79 -0.36 -22.82 4.79
N LEU A 80 0.50 -22.13 4.02
CA LEU A 80 0.86 -20.73 4.23
C LEU A 80 0.03 -19.77 3.36
N VAL A 81 -1.10 -20.24 2.82
CA VAL A 81 -1.96 -19.44 1.94
C VAL A 81 -2.42 -18.20 2.69
N LYS A 82 -1.90 -17.05 2.27
CA LYS A 82 -2.46 -15.77 2.67
C LYS A 82 -3.62 -15.47 1.75
N ASP A 83 -4.76 -15.13 2.33
CA ASP A 83 -5.85 -14.57 1.57
C ASP A 83 -5.38 -13.27 0.91
N LYS A 84 -5.31 -13.28 -0.43
CA LYS A 84 -4.89 -12.12 -1.23
C LYS A 84 -5.85 -10.94 -1.08
N GLN A 85 -7.05 -11.16 -0.53
CA GLN A 85 -8.06 -10.13 -0.26
C GLN A 85 -8.14 -9.73 1.22
N ALA A 86 -7.33 -10.32 2.10
CA ALA A 86 -7.33 -9.96 3.51
C ALA A 86 -7.06 -8.46 3.73
N LYS A 87 -7.85 -7.86 4.64
CA LYS A 87 -7.71 -6.46 5.06
C LYS A 87 -6.29 -6.23 5.58
N SER A 88 -5.61 -5.21 5.07
CA SER A 88 -4.22 -4.91 5.44
C SER A 88 -4.04 -3.43 5.76
N TYR A 89 -3.64 -3.15 7.01
CA TYR A 89 -3.32 -1.79 7.48
C TYR A 89 -1.82 -1.46 7.42
N LYS A 90 -0.97 -2.42 7.01
CA LYS A 90 0.49 -2.24 7.02
C LYS A 90 0.95 -1.00 6.25
N PRO A 91 0.43 -0.70 5.04
CA PRO A 91 0.84 0.48 4.29
C PRO A 91 0.54 1.78 5.05
N VAL A 92 -0.65 1.87 5.65
CA VAL A 92 -1.09 3.03 6.44
C VAL A 92 -0.21 3.22 7.66
N ILE A 93 -0.02 2.15 8.44
CA ILE A 93 0.82 2.17 9.65
C ILE A 93 2.25 2.60 9.29
N ALA A 94 2.79 2.13 8.16
CA ALA A 94 4.11 2.56 7.70
C ALA A 94 4.16 4.07 7.42
N VAL A 95 3.14 4.64 6.75
CA VAL A 95 3.09 6.08 6.47
C VAL A 95 3.04 6.90 7.76
N PHE A 96 2.12 6.59 8.67
CA PHE A 96 2.00 7.34 9.91
C PHE A 96 3.20 7.15 10.83
N ALA A 97 3.77 5.94 10.93
CA ALA A 97 4.97 5.72 11.72
C ALA A 97 6.17 6.51 11.16
N MET A 98 6.38 6.51 9.84
CA MET A 98 7.47 7.25 9.22
C MET A 98 7.31 8.77 9.37
N THR A 99 6.12 9.29 9.10
CA THR A 99 5.84 10.73 9.24
C THR A 99 5.92 11.19 10.70
N PHE A 100 5.55 10.35 11.66
CA PHE A 100 5.72 10.62 13.10
C PHE A 100 7.20 10.71 13.50
N LEU A 101 8.01 9.74 13.08
CA LEU A 101 9.46 9.75 13.34
C LEU A 101 10.14 10.97 12.68
N LEU A 102 9.75 11.31 11.45
CA LEU A 102 10.24 12.51 10.78
C LEU A 102 9.84 13.78 11.55
N ALA A 103 8.61 13.87 12.04
CA ALA A 103 8.17 15.02 12.81
C ALA A 103 8.93 15.18 14.13
N LEU A 104 9.23 14.09 14.83
CA LEU A 104 10.10 14.12 16.01
C LEU A 104 11.50 14.60 15.66
N ALA A 105 12.06 14.11 14.54
CA ALA A 105 13.38 14.53 14.06
C ALA A 105 13.41 16.02 13.70
N PHE A 106 12.40 16.53 12.99
CA PHE A 106 12.28 17.97 12.69
C PHE A 106 12.06 18.82 13.94
N GLY A 107 11.20 18.37 14.86
CA GLY A 107 10.96 19.04 16.13
C GLY A 107 12.23 19.18 16.96
N TYR A 108 13.00 18.10 17.07
CA TYR A 108 14.31 18.11 17.72
C TYR A 108 15.31 19.02 17.01
N PHE A 109 15.43 18.92 15.68
CA PHE A 109 16.40 19.70 14.90
C PHE A 109 16.15 21.21 14.96
N ILE A 110 14.88 21.64 14.88
CA ILE A 110 14.51 23.06 14.81
C ILE A 110 14.37 23.68 16.20
N ALA A 111 13.67 23.00 17.12
CA ALA A 111 13.28 23.58 18.42
C ALA A 111 14.10 23.02 19.60
N GLY A 112 14.98 22.04 19.38
CA GLY A 112 15.71 21.34 20.45
C GLY A 112 14.82 20.48 21.35
N ASN A 113 13.52 20.39 21.06
CA ASN A 113 12.53 19.69 21.88
C ASN A 113 11.56 18.90 20.99
N ILE A 114 11.42 17.62 21.28
CA ILE A 114 10.51 16.72 20.57
C ILE A 114 9.03 16.93 20.91
N PHE A 115 8.71 17.53 22.07
CA PHE A 115 7.33 17.80 22.52
C PHE A 115 6.86 19.23 22.20
N ALA A 116 7.35 19.83 21.11
CA ALA A 116 6.91 21.14 20.67
C ALA A 116 5.58 21.08 19.90
N LEU A 117 4.80 22.17 19.94
CA LEU A 117 3.64 22.37 19.05
C LEU A 117 4.02 22.17 17.56
N LEU A 118 5.26 22.53 17.22
CA LEU A 118 5.86 22.31 15.92
C LEU A 118 5.85 20.83 15.50
N THR A 119 6.16 19.90 16.41
CA THR A 119 6.15 18.46 16.13
C THR A 119 4.77 18.00 15.69
N ILE A 120 3.71 18.45 16.38
CA ILE A 120 2.33 18.10 16.04
C ILE A 120 1.97 18.65 14.66
N LYS A 121 2.27 19.94 14.43
CA LYS A 121 2.02 20.62 13.15
C LYS A 121 2.73 19.92 11.97
N VAL A 122 4.02 19.60 12.13
CA VAL A 122 4.83 18.93 11.10
C VAL A 122 4.37 17.50 10.88
N PHE A 123 4.05 16.76 11.95
CA PHE A 123 3.53 15.39 11.83
C PHE A 123 2.28 15.33 10.97
N MET A 124 1.33 16.22 11.25
CA MET A 124 0.07 16.22 10.54
C MET A 124 0.22 16.68 9.09
N GLY A 125 0.99 17.75 8.84
CA GLY A 125 1.27 18.21 7.48
C GLY A 125 1.99 17.15 6.64
N LEU A 126 2.97 16.45 7.22
CA LEU A 126 3.66 15.33 6.57
C LEU A 126 2.72 14.16 6.29
N SER A 127 1.84 13.82 7.23
CA SER A 127 0.86 12.75 7.05
C SER A 127 -0.05 13.01 5.85
N ILE A 128 -0.63 14.21 5.76
CA ILE A 128 -1.50 14.60 4.64
C ILE A 128 -0.70 14.62 3.33
N ALA A 129 0.51 15.21 3.33
CA ALA A 129 1.34 15.27 2.12
C ALA A 129 1.75 13.89 1.60
N PHE A 130 2.08 12.94 2.49
CA PHE A 130 2.46 11.58 2.11
C PHE A 130 1.26 10.77 1.61
N LEU A 131 0.08 10.90 2.24
CA LEU A 131 -1.15 10.27 1.74
C LEU A 131 -1.53 10.83 0.36
N ALA A 132 -1.41 12.15 0.17
CA ALA A 132 -1.62 12.80 -1.12
C ALA A 132 -0.63 12.28 -2.18
N MET A 133 0.66 12.14 -1.83
CA MET A 133 1.67 11.55 -2.71
C MET A 133 1.29 10.14 -3.17
N LEU A 134 0.78 9.29 -2.28
CA LEU A 134 0.36 7.93 -2.62
C LEU A 134 -0.83 7.89 -3.59
N LYS A 135 -1.75 8.85 -3.46
CA LYS A 135 -2.85 9.05 -4.41
C LYS A 135 -2.33 9.52 -5.77
N LEU A 136 -1.36 10.43 -5.78
CA LEU A 136 -0.73 10.95 -6.99
C LEU A 136 0.15 9.92 -7.72
N GLN A 137 0.78 8.97 -7.00
CA GLN A 137 1.60 7.91 -7.61
C GLN A 137 0.82 7.04 -8.61
N ASN A 138 -0.48 6.83 -8.37
CA ASN A 138 -1.34 6.12 -9.30
C ASN A 138 -2.74 6.76 -9.29
N LEU A 139 -2.84 7.88 -10.00
CA LEU A 139 -4.03 8.71 -10.02
C LEU A 139 -5.26 7.97 -10.58
N ASP A 140 -5.11 7.20 -11.65
CA ASP A 140 -6.22 6.44 -12.24
C ASP A 140 -6.77 5.40 -11.27
N SER A 141 -5.89 4.68 -10.58
CA SER A 141 -6.28 3.69 -9.59
C SER A 141 -6.95 4.35 -8.39
N PHE A 142 -6.44 5.49 -7.93
CA PHE A 142 -7.09 6.31 -6.89
C PHE A 142 -8.51 6.71 -7.31
N ILE A 143 -8.68 7.32 -8.49
CA ILE A 143 -9.97 7.83 -8.96
C ILE A 143 -10.98 6.70 -9.07
N ASN A 144 -10.60 5.56 -9.65
CA ASN A 144 -11.48 4.40 -9.80
C ASN A 144 -12.01 3.87 -8.47
N GLN A 145 -11.26 4.01 -7.38
CA GLN A 145 -11.74 3.66 -6.04
C GLN A 145 -12.52 4.82 -5.40
N PHE A 146 -12.02 6.05 -5.50
CA PHE A 146 -12.57 7.22 -4.84
C PHE A 146 -14.02 7.52 -5.27
N ILE A 147 -14.32 7.41 -6.56
CA ILE A 147 -15.67 7.65 -7.10
C ILE A 147 -16.71 6.62 -6.62
N THR A 148 -16.29 5.49 -6.05
CA THR A 148 -17.23 4.44 -5.59
C THR A 148 -17.91 4.78 -4.26
N TYR A 149 -17.37 5.76 -3.51
CA TYR A 149 -17.92 6.17 -2.22
C TYR A 149 -18.02 7.68 -2.01
N ASP A 150 -17.17 8.50 -2.64
CA ASP A 150 -17.22 9.94 -2.46
C ASP A 150 -18.43 10.55 -3.21
N LEU A 151 -19.34 11.17 -2.45
CA LEU A 151 -20.62 11.67 -2.96
C LEU A 151 -20.43 12.80 -3.98
N LEU A 152 -19.41 13.65 -3.81
CA LEU A 152 -19.14 14.74 -4.74
C LEU A 152 -18.46 14.21 -6.01
N ALA A 153 -17.49 13.29 -5.85
CA ALA A 153 -16.78 12.67 -6.95
C ALA A 153 -17.70 11.83 -7.85
N MET A 154 -18.73 11.17 -7.27
CA MET A 154 -19.77 10.48 -8.03
C MET A 154 -20.53 11.41 -8.97
N ARG A 155 -20.77 12.66 -8.56
CA ARG A 155 -21.51 13.65 -9.35
C ARG A 155 -20.61 14.44 -10.28
N TYR A 156 -19.38 14.74 -9.87
CA TYR A 156 -18.43 15.55 -10.62
C TYR A 156 -17.07 14.85 -10.70
N LEU A 157 -16.85 14.03 -11.72
CA LEU A 157 -15.62 13.27 -11.91
C LEU A 157 -14.35 14.14 -11.88
N ARG A 158 -14.39 15.37 -12.39
CA ARG A 158 -13.24 16.31 -12.36
C ARG A 158 -12.75 16.61 -10.94
N TYR A 159 -13.64 16.60 -9.95
CA TYR A 159 -13.26 16.76 -8.54
C TYR A 159 -12.31 15.64 -8.09
N ALA A 160 -12.52 14.40 -8.53
CA ALA A 160 -11.66 13.27 -8.20
C ALA A 160 -10.21 13.47 -8.70
N TYR A 161 -10.02 14.13 -9.84
CA TYR A 161 -8.68 14.47 -10.36
C TYR A 161 -7.99 15.56 -9.56
N ILE A 162 -8.76 16.55 -9.06
CA ILE A 162 -8.23 17.71 -8.32
C ILE A 162 -7.93 17.34 -6.86
N TYR A 163 -8.71 16.44 -6.27
CA TYR A 163 -8.68 16.10 -4.85
C TYR A 163 -7.27 15.78 -4.31
N PRO A 164 -6.45 14.90 -4.92
CA PRO A 164 -5.11 14.60 -4.42
C PRO A 164 -4.17 15.81 -4.43
N PHE A 165 -4.33 16.73 -5.38
CA PHE A 165 -3.55 17.97 -5.43
C PHE A 165 -4.00 18.96 -4.35
N ALA A 166 -5.30 19.02 -4.08
CA ALA A 166 -5.84 19.83 -2.97
C ALA A 166 -5.30 19.33 -1.62
N GLU A 167 -5.26 18.03 -1.37
CA GLU A 167 -4.64 17.47 -0.17
C GLU A 167 -3.14 17.73 -0.11
N ALA A 168 -2.41 17.58 -1.21
CA ALA A 168 -0.99 17.89 -1.27
C ALA A 168 -0.73 19.36 -0.92
N PHE A 169 -1.53 20.27 -1.48
CA PHE A 169 -1.47 21.71 -1.17
C PHE A 169 -1.72 21.98 0.32
N VAL A 170 -2.74 21.34 0.92
CA VAL A 170 -3.03 21.46 2.36
C VAL A 170 -1.84 20.99 3.20
N GLY A 171 -1.33 19.78 2.96
CA GLY A 171 -0.21 19.21 3.71
C GLY A 171 1.05 20.06 3.63
N ILE A 172 1.41 20.53 2.43
CA ILE A 172 2.57 21.41 2.22
C ILE A 172 2.37 22.76 2.91
N SER A 173 1.20 23.36 2.78
CA SER A 173 0.87 24.67 3.39
C SER A 173 0.92 24.62 4.92
N ILE A 174 0.48 23.51 5.53
CA ILE A 174 0.61 23.28 6.98
C ILE A 174 2.08 23.31 7.39
N ILE A 175 2.96 22.57 6.71
CA ILE A 175 4.39 22.49 7.07
C ILE A 175 5.05 23.86 6.87
N ALA A 176 4.84 24.47 5.71
CA ALA A 176 5.48 25.73 5.33
C ALA A 176 4.89 26.95 6.06
N ALA A 177 3.75 26.82 6.73
CA ALA A 177 3.04 27.92 7.39
C ALA A 177 2.66 29.07 6.43
N ILE A 178 2.38 28.75 5.16
CA ILE A 178 1.98 29.70 4.12
C ILE A 178 0.56 29.42 3.65
N PHE A 179 -0.13 30.44 3.16
CA PHE A 179 -1.50 30.33 2.65
C PHE A 179 -2.48 29.66 3.64
N SER A 180 -2.26 29.79 4.96
CA SER A 180 -2.95 29.04 6.00
C SER A 180 -4.48 29.14 5.90
N TYR A 181 -5.01 30.33 5.62
CA TYR A 181 -6.46 30.52 5.47
C TYR A 181 -7.05 29.76 4.29
N LEU A 182 -6.39 29.81 3.13
CA LEU A 182 -6.85 29.09 1.93
C LEU A 182 -6.74 27.58 2.12
N ALA A 183 -5.61 27.11 2.66
CA ALA A 183 -5.41 25.70 2.97
C ALA A 183 -6.43 25.19 4.01
N ALA A 184 -6.72 25.97 5.05
CA ALA A 184 -7.73 25.66 6.04
C ALA A 184 -9.12 25.50 5.43
N LEU A 185 -9.53 26.44 4.57
CA LEU A 185 -10.81 26.40 3.89
C LEU A 185 -10.92 25.14 3.02
N ILE A 186 -9.89 24.84 2.24
CA ILE A 186 -9.84 23.63 1.40
C ILE A 186 -9.94 22.38 2.29
N ALA A 187 -9.14 22.28 3.36
CA ALA A 187 -9.11 21.14 4.27
C ALA A 187 -10.47 20.86 4.92
N ILE A 188 -11.15 21.91 5.39
CA ILE A 188 -12.48 21.81 5.99
C ILE A 188 -13.50 21.32 4.95
N ILE A 189 -13.51 21.92 3.76
CA ILE A 189 -14.48 21.57 2.72
C ILE A 189 -14.31 20.12 2.28
N ILE A 190 -13.09 19.72 1.89
CA ILE A 190 -12.85 18.36 1.40
C ILE A 190 -13.03 17.33 2.53
N GLY A 191 -12.63 17.68 3.77
CA GLY A 191 -12.80 16.83 4.94
C GLY A 191 -14.26 16.62 5.31
N LEU A 192 -15.10 17.65 5.24
CA LEU A 192 -16.55 17.52 5.47
C LEU A 192 -17.20 16.62 4.42
N ILE A 193 -16.92 16.87 3.15
CA ILE A 193 -17.46 16.06 2.04
C ILE A 193 -17.01 14.60 2.19
N GLY A 194 -15.74 14.37 2.46
CA GLY A 194 -15.17 13.04 2.66
C GLY A 194 -15.75 12.33 3.88
N ALA A 195 -15.86 13.02 5.02
CA ALA A 195 -16.44 12.46 6.25
C ALA A 195 -17.90 12.02 6.05
N ILE A 196 -18.72 12.88 5.44
CA ILE A 196 -20.13 12.57 5.13
C ILE A 196 -20.20 11.38 4.17
N SER A 197 -19.36 11.37 3.13
CA SER A 197 -19.32 10.30 2.14
C SER A 197 -18.94 8.95 2.73
N VAL A 198 -17.87 8.89 3.52
CA VAL A 198 -17.43 7.67 4.21
C VAL A 198 -18.47 7.21 5.21
N PHE A 199 -19.03 8.13 6.00
CA PHE A 199 -20.07 7.81 6.97
C PHE A 199 -21.28 7.17 6.28
N TYR A 200 -21.76 7.79 5.21
CA TYR A 200 -22.89 7.29 4.43
C TYR A 200 -22.59 5.92 3.78
N ALA A 201 -21.45 5.75 3.13
CA ALA A 201 -21.09 4.51 2.44
C ALA A 201 -20.88 3.33 3.40
N VAL A 202 -20.23 3.57 4.55
CA VAL A 202 -19.82 2.49 5.48
C VAL A 202 -20.88 2.24 6.55
N TYR A 203 -21.42 3.28 7.18
CA TYR A 203 -22.32 3.09 8.33
C TYR A 203 -23.78 2.99 7.93
N ILE A 204 -24.21 3.70 6.89
CA ILE A 204 -25.59 3.65 6.40
C ILE A 204 -25.76 2.54 5.37
N GLN A 205 -24.93 2.52 4.32
CA GLN A 205 -25.06 1.54 3.23
C GLN A 205 -24.37 0.20 3.51
N LYS A 206 -23.60 0.09 4.61
CA LYS A 206 -22.86 -1.13 5.01
C LYS A 206 -22.01 -1.73 3.89
N ARG A 207 -21.43 -0.88 3.03
CA ARG A 207 -20.58 -1.34 1.92
C ARG A 207 -19.18 -1.68 2.41
N GLU A 208 -18.66 -2.84 2.02
CA GLU A 208 -17.26 -3.20 2.24
C GLU A 208 -16.39 -2.62 1.12
N LEU A 209 -15.84 -1.42 1.35
CA LEU A 209 -15.04 -0.69 0.37
C LEU A 209 -13.57 -0.58 0.79
N LYS A 210 -12.70 -0.49 -0.22
CA LYS A 210 -11.26 -0.25 -0.05
C LYS A 210 -10.99 1.25 0.05
N CYS A 211 -10.08 1.65 0.95
CA CYS A 211 -9.62 3.04 1.11
C CYS A 211 -8.75 3.39 -0.10
N ALA A 212 -9.11 4.45 -0.82
CA ALA A 212 -8.25 5.03 -1.85
C ALA A 212 -7.09 5.85 -1.23
N CYS A 213 -7.06 5.96 0.10
CA CYS A 213 -6.19 6.80 0.93
C CYS A 213 -4.69 6.49 0.74
N VAL A 214 -4.38 5.25 0.38
CA VAL A 214 -3.02 4.74 0.15
C VAL A 214 -2.79 4.41 -1.32
N GLY A 215 -3.57 5.02 -2.21
CA GLY A 215 -3.65 4.67 -3.63
C GLY A 215 -4.58 3.48 -3.89
N GLY A 216 -4.91 3.26 -5.17
CA GLY A 216 -5.98 2.35 -5.57
C GLY A 216 -5.64 0.85 -5.66
N ASN A 217 -4.50 0.41 -5.12
CA ASN A 217 -4.12 -1.01 -5.11
C ASN A 217 -3.83 -1.52 -3.69
N SER A 218 -4.55 -0.98 -2.70
CA SER A 218 -4.44 -1.39 -1.30
C SER A 218 -5.68 -2.18 -0.87
N ASN A 219 -5.50 -3.14 0.05
CA ASN A 219 -6.60 -3.83 0.73
C ASN A 219 -6.91 -3.16 2.09
N VAL A 220 -6.68 -1.86 2.19
CA VAL A 220 -6.99 -1.09 3.41
C VAL A 220 -8.51 -0.89 3.43
N PRO A 221 -9.21 -1.25 4.52
CA PRO A 221 -10.63 -0.99 4.61
C PRO A 221 -10.89 0.51 4.83
N LEU A 222 -11.89 1.06 4.14
CA LEU A 222 -12.22 2.49 4.17
C LEU A 222 -12.66 2.99 5.56
N GLY A 223 -13.43 2.18 6.30
CA GLY A 223 -14.22 2.55 7.48
C GLY A 223 -13.63 3.55 8.49
N PHE A 224 -13.22 3.06 9.66
CA PHE A 224 -12.85 3.93 10.79
C PHE A 224 -11.64 4.83 10.50
N LEU A 225 -10.68 4.30 9.73
CA LEU A 225 -9.45 5.00 9.41
C LEU A 225 -9.72 6.25 8.55
N SER A 226 -10.44 6.10 7.42
CA SER A 226 -10.71 7.24 6.55
C SER A 226 -11.65 8.26 7.20
N LEU A 227 -12.58 7.80 8.04
CA LEU A 227 -13.41 8.72 8.82
C LEU A 227 -12.55 9.56 9.78
N THR A 228 -11.60 8.93 10.47
CA THR A 228 -10.66 9.63 11.37
C THR A 228 -9.79 10.62 10.61
N GLU A 229 -9.27 10.24 9.44
CA GLU A 229 -8.47 11.13 8.57
C GLU A 229 -9.27 12.39 8.17
N ASN A 230 -10.52 12.22 7.72
CA ASN A 230 -11.37 13.34 7.33
C ASN A 230 -11.73 14.27 8.49
N ILE A 231 -12.03 13.70 9.67
CA ILE A 231 -12.29 14.48 10.88
C ILE A 231 -11.04 15.26 11.31
N MET A 232 -9.86 14.64 11.25
CA MET A 232 -8.60 15.32 11.54
C MET A 232 -8.34 16.48 10.58
N MET A 233 -8.59 16.32 9.27
CA MET A 233 -8.46 17.43 8.31
C MET A 233 -9.37 18.62 8.68
N ILE A 234 -10.61 18.36 9.11
CA ILE A 234 -11.52 19.42 9.56
C ILE A 234 -10.97 20.11 10.81
N ALA A 235 -10.61 19.32 11.83
CA ALA A 235 -10.09 19.85 13.10
C ALA A 235 -8.83 20.69 12.88
N MET A 236 -7.95 20.26 11.98
CA MET A 236 -6.75 20.98 11.59
C MET A 236 -7.05 22.26 10.83
N GLY A 237 -7.96 22.22 9.86
CA GLY A 237 -8.34 23.43 9.14
C GLY A 237 -8.93 24.48 10.09
N ILE A 238 -9.74 24.05 11.07
CA ILE A 238 -10.22 24.94 12.13
C ILE A 238 -9.06 25.51 12.95
N TRP A 239 -8.12 24.66 13.39
CA TRP A 239 -6.94 25.13 14.12
C TRP A 239 -6.11 26.14 13.31
N MET A 240 -5.91 25.89 12.02
CA MET A 240 -5.19 26.81 11.12
C MET A 240 -5.85 28.18 10.94
N ILE A 241 -7.16 28.30 11.20
CA ILE A 241 -7.86 29.60 11.16
C ILE A 241 -7.58 30.43 12.41
N PHE A 242 -7.38 29.77 13.56
CA PHE A 242 -7.20 30.42 14.87
C PHE A 242 -5.73 30.61 15.28
N MET A 243 -4.79 30.14 14.46
CA MET A 243 -3.35 30.24 14.70
C MET A 243 -2.72 31.27 13.76
#